data_AF-A0A239MZN5-F1
#
_entry.id   AF-A0A239MZN5-F1
#
_cell.length_a   1.000
_cell.length_b   1.000
_cell.length_c   1.000
_cell.angle_alpha   90.00
_cell.angle_beta   90.00
_cell.angle_gamma   90.00
#
_symmetry.space_group_name_H-M   'P 1'
#
loop_
_entity.id
_entity.type
_entity.pdbx_description
1 polymer ?
#
loop_
_entity_poly.entity_id
_entity_poly.type
_entity_poly.pdbx_seq_one_letter_code
_entity_poly.pdbx_strand_id
1 'polypeptide(L)'
;MITNIPFGERQSRLSIFEPDEGTLVVIPSLSLPQDELRRITAVRSYEERLLFLLLTLKQPDMEVVYLSSTPVDGAIVDYYLSFLDDPDEGRARLQMISLDDPHTQSLSESLLRRPDVIARIRTALDGTTDAWMVPFVVSEYEERIADLLALPIYGPATSLAHLGSKSGGRMIGEEAGVPVVRGFSGLRSLTEVEHAARAMAPSNKLMVKLNNSYSGLGNAIVIKDDRPLTACHTSFSASDEDWTTFAEKIAERGAVIEEFLDDRPLYSPSALARITPGGSYDVVATHEQVLGGPNGDVYQGCTFPARPEYRAELGECAERIARVLASRGVVGLFGVDFFAVKTDAGYRALLCEINLRIGGTTHPFGAALLATGATYDPDSGTLMCGRQSKYYMATDNCTAPCLRGRTPGEVVELIQDEGLGFDEGTRTGNVLHLLGAIPGFGKLGFTSIGNSTEEAAELHHRTLRTLCQSA
;
A
#
# COMPACT_ATOMS: atom_id res chain seq x y z
N MET A 1 16.81 -8.94 19.83
CA MET A 1 15.92 -9.24 20.98
C MET A 1 15.55 -7.91 21.62
N ILE A 2 14.67 -7.15 20.99
CA ILE A 2 13.98 -6.01 21.62
C ILE A 2 12.57 -6.04 21.05
N THR A 3 11.83 -7.11 21.38
CA THR A 3 10.42 -6.90 21.65
C THR A 3 10.42 -6.05 22.91
N ASN A 4 10.00 -4.79 22.81
CA ASN A 4 9.58 -4.06 24.00
C ASN A 4 8.37 -4.84 24.54
N ILE A 5 8.63 -5.77 25.45
CA ILE A 5 7.67 -6.64 26.14
C ILE A 5 6.44 -5.85 26.66
N PRO A 6 6.54 -4.56 27.05
CA PRO A 6 5.34 -3.79 27.44
C PRO A 6 4.33 -3.54 26.30
N PHE A 7 4.78 -3.38 25.05
CA PHE A 7 3.89 -3.05 23.92
C PHE A 7 3.06 -4.24 23.47
N GLY A 8 3.68 -5.42 23.35
CA GLY A 8 2.99 -6.65 22.97
C GLY A 8 1.91 -7.08 23.97
N GLU A 9 2.08 -6.78 25.26
CA GLU A 9 1.11 -7.10 26.32
C GLU A 9 -0.03 -6.06 26.43
N ARG A 10 0.29 -4.76 26.43
CA ARG A 10 -0.74 -3.69 26.55
C ARG A 10 -1.52 -3.47 25.25
N GLN A 11 -0.85 -3.62 24.11
CA GLN A 11 -1.40 -3.32 22.79
C GLN A 11 -1.50 -4.58 21.92
N SER A 12 -1.73 -5.74 22.56
CA SER A 12 -1.80 -7.06 21.90
C SER A 12 -2.79 -7.14 20.74
N ARG A 13 -3.82 -6.27 20.72
CA ARG A 13 -4.86 -6.19 19.68
C ARG A 13 -4.79 -4.93 18.82
N LEU A 14 -3.73 -4.14 18.93
CA LEU A 14 -3.65 -2.85 18.26
C LEU A 14 -3.90 -2.96 16.76
N SER A 15 -4.76 -2.06 16.30
CA SER A 15 -5.09 -1.85 14.90
C SER A 15 -5.01 -0.36 14.61
N ILE A 16 -4.29 0.04 13.57
CA ILE A 16 -4.28 1.45 13.13
C ILE A 16 -5.63 1.90 12.57
N PHE A 17 -6.55 0.96 12.32
CA PHE A 17 -7.89 1.20 11.82
C PHE A 17 -8.95 1.28 12.92
N GLU A 18 -8.66 0.69 14.08
CA GLU A 18 -9.58 0.63 15.22
C GLU A 18 -8.78 0.95 16.48
N PRO A 19 -8.11 2.13 16.58
CA PRO A 19 -7.44 2.50 17.80
C PRO A 19 -8.47 2.99 18.82
N ASP A 20 -8.34 2.57 20.08
CA ASP A 20 -9.27 2.96 21.16
C ASP A 20 -8.79 4.25 21.86
N GLU A 21 -7.49 4.37 22.14
CA GLU A 21 -6.87 5.50 22.84
C GLU A 21 -5.37 5.63 22.49
N GLY A 22 -4.80 6.82 22.69
CA GLY A 22 -3.35 7.09 22.58
C GLY A 22 -2.95 7.99 21.42
N THR A 23 -1.64 8.10 21.17
CA THR A 23 -1.09 9.03 20.16
C THR A 23 -0.44 8.29 18.99
N LEU A 24 -0.96 8.54 17.79
CA LEU A 24 -0.41 8.05 16.53
C LEU A 24 0.70 8.97 16.03
N VAL A 25 1.94 8.46 15.94
CA VAL A 25 3.04 9.15 15.26
C VAL A 25 3.15 8.63 13.84
N VAL A 26 2.54 9.33 12.89
CA VAL A 26 2.46 8.90 11.48
C VAL A 26 3.70 9.37 10.73
N ILE A 27 4.46 8.42 10.19
CA ILE A 27 5.66 8.69 9.38
C ILE A 27 5.45 8.13 7.96
N PRO A 28 4.91 8.93 7.03
CA PRO A 28 4.57 8.44 5.70
C PRO A 28 5.81 8.38 4.76
N SER A 29 7.00 8.16 5.32
CA SER A 29 8.26 8.14 4.59
C SER A 29 8.32 7.01 3.57
N LEU A 30 8.66 7.35 2.34
CA LEU A 30 8.94 6.37 1.28
C LEU A 30 10.42 5.96 1.31
N SER A 31 10.84 5.29 2.38
CA SER A 31 12.19 4.72 2.55
C SER A 31 12.40 3.46 1.69
N LEU A 32 12.17 3.59 0.38
CA LEU A 32 12.23 2.56 -0.66
C LEU A 32 13.38 2.87 -1.66
N PRO A 33 13.75 1.96 -2.58
CA PRO A 33 14.76 2.22 -3.61
C PRO A 33 14.50 3.51 -4.40
N GLN A 34 15.36 4.52 -4.21
CA GLN A 34 15.10 5.89 -4.71
C GLN A 34 15.20 6.02 -6.23
N ASP A 35 15.96 5.14 -6.90
CA ASP A 35 16.09 5.07 -8.36
C ASP A 35 14.75 4.73 -9.04
N GLU A 36 13.96 3.88 -8.41
CA GLU A 36 12.63 3.50 -8.87
C GLU A 36 11.60 4.63 -8.54
N LEU A 37 11.77 5.40 -7.44
CA LEU A 37 10.72 6.30 -6.91
C LEU A 37 10.65 7.55 -7.77
N ARG A 38 11.81 7.99 -8.26
CA ARG A 38 11.96 9.12 -9.19
C ARG A 38 11.19 8.93 -10.50
N ARG A 39 10.75 7.71 -10.82
CA ARG A 39 9.96 7.39 -12.01
C ARG A 39 8.46 7.61 -11.79
N ILE A 40 8.02 7.83 -10.54
CA ILE A 40 6.62 8.05 -10.19
C ILE A 40 6.33 9.55 -10.16
N THR A 41 5.42 10.00 -11.01
CA THR A 41 4.96 11.40 -11.04
C THR A 41 4.30 11.77 -9.71
N ALA A 42 4.75 12.89 -9.14
CA ALA A 42 4.30 13.43 -7.85
C ALA A 42 4.51 12.49 -6.65
N VAL A 43 5.52 11.63 -6.70
CA VAL A 43 5.79 10.62 -5.65
C VAL A 43 5.86 11.21 -4.24
N ARG A 44 6.35 12.44 -4.07
CA ARG A 44 6.40 13.10 -2.75
C ARG A 44 5.02 13.28 -2.13
N SER A 45 4.00 13.60 -2.93
CA SER A 45 2.62 13.72 -2.44
C SER A 45 2.04 12.40 -1.96
N TYR A 46 2.71 11.26 -2.18
CA TYR A 46 2.28 9.98 -1.57
C TYR A 46 2.44 9.98 -0.07
N GLU A 47 3.18 10.94 0.50
CA GLU A 47 3.12 11.19 1.93
C GLU A 47 1.67 11.41 2.38
N GLU A 48 0.80 11.98 1.54
CA GLU A 48 -0.61 12.21 1.84
C GLU A 48 -1.47 10.94 1.84
N ARG A 49 -0.94 9.78 1.40
CA ARG A 49 -1.69 8.52 1.43
C ARG A 49 -2.04 8.06 2.84
N LEU A 50 -1.33 8.53 3.87
CA LEU A 50 -1.66 8.21 5.26
C LEU A 50 -2.57 9.25 5.93
N LEU A 51 -3.00 10.31 5.22
CA LEU A 51 -3.87 11.32 5.83
C LEU A 51 -5.25 10.78 6.22
N PHE A 52 -5.68 9.62 5.69
CA PHE A 52 -6.88 8.95 6.20
C PHE A 52 -6.79 8.62 7.69
N LEU A 53 -5.58 8.51 8.27
CA LEU A 53 -5.41 8.28 9.71
C LEU A 53 -5.84 9.49 10.56
N LEU A 54 -6.00 10.69 9.99
CA LEU A 54 -6.61 11.81 10.69
C LEU A 54 -8.07 11.50 11.08
N LEU A 55 -8.75 10.60 10.36
CA LEU A 55 -10.10 10.17 10.69
C LEU A 55 -10.18 9.33 11.98
N THR A 56 -9.04 8.88 12.52
CA THR A 56 -9.00 8.25 13.86
C THR A 56 -9.32 9.25 14.98
N LEU A 57 -9.20 10.55 14.72
CA LEU A 57 -9.60 11.62 15.66
C LEU A 57 -11.11 11.65 15.94
N LYS A 58 -11.92 10.85 15.23
CA LYS A 58 -13.31 10.56 15.63
C LYS A 58 -13.38 9.93 17.02
N GLN A 59 -12.33 9.23 17.44
CA GLN A 59 -12.18 8.77 18.82
C GLN A 59 -11.66 9.94 19.68
N PRO A 60 -12.34 10.28 20.79
CA PRO A 60 -12.01 11.45 21.61
C PRO A 60 -10.64 11.33 22.29
N ASP A 61 -10.23 10.12 22.65
CA ASP A 61 -8.98 9.83 23.37
C ASP A 61 -7.79 9.56 22.43
N MET A 62 -7.96 9.85 21.13
CA MET A 62 -6.90 9.74 20.13
C MET A 62 -6.25 11.08 19.85
N GLU A 63 -4.92 11.07 19.72
CA GLU A 63 -4.16 12.20 19.20
C GLU A 63 -3.33 11.75 17.99
N VAL A 64 -3.01 12.69 17.09
CA VAL A 64 -2.23 12.40 15.89
C VAL A 64 -1.08 13.39 15.75
N VAL A 65 0.13 12.87 15.63
CA VAL A 65 1.32 13.61 15.20
C VAL A 65 1.66 13.16 13.79
N TYR A 66 1.43 14.02 12.81
CA TYR A 66 1.68 13.71 11.39
C TYR A 66 2.96 14.38 10.91
N LEU A 67 3.88 13.59 10.35
CA LEU A 67 5.12 14.09 9.79
C LEU A 67 5.03 14.25 8.28
N SER A 68 5.69 15.27 7.74
CA SER A 68 5.81 15.48 6.30
C SER A 68 7.12 16.16 5.90
N SER A 69 7.54 15.97 4.65
CA SER A 69 8.74 16.63 4.11
C SER A 69 8.52 18.14 3.92
N THR A 70 7.32 18.52 3.46
CA THR A 70 6.88 19.90 3.28
C THR A 70 5.55 20.14 3.98
N PRO A 71 5.18 21.38 4.31
CA PRO A 71 3.87 21.66 4.91
C PRO A 71 2.75 21.11 4.03
N VAL A 72 1.84 20.33 4.63
CA VAL A 72 0.58 19.95 3.99
C VAL A 72 -0.32 21.20 3.96
N ASP A 73 -0.96 21.46 2.82
CA ASP A 73 -1.85 22.61 2.66
C ASP A 73 -2.97 22.57 3.70
N GLY A 74 -3.28 23.72 4.32
CA GLY A 74 -4.31 23.84 5.35
C GLY A 74 -5.68 23.35 4.88
N ALA A 75 -6.04 23.61 3.61
CA ALA A 75 -7.31 23.16 3.04
C ALA A 75 -7.41 21.63 2.94
N ILE A 76 -6.28 20.92 2.79
CA ILE A 76 -6.25 19.46 2.81
C ILE A 76 -6.51 18.96 4.23
N VAL A 77 -5.89 19.59 5.24
CA VAL A 77 -6.11 19.23 6.65
C VAL A 77 -7.56 19.51 7.05
N ASP A 78 -8.10 20.68 6.68
CA ASP A 78 -9.50 21.06 6.92
C ASP A 78 -10.47 20.08 6.24
N TYR A 79 -10.15 19.61 5.03
CA TYR A 79 -10.93 18.59 4.35
C TYR A 79 -11.03 17.30 5.17
N TYR A 80 -9.94 16.76 5.71
CA TYR A 80 -10.01 15.54 6.53
C TYR A 80 -10.70 15.79 7.88
N LEU A 81 -10.48 16.94 8.51
CA LEU A 81 -11.16 17.31 9.76
C LEU A 81 -12.67 17.51 9.57
N SER A 82 -13.13 17.86 8.37
CA SER A 82 -14.56 18.02 8.06
C SER A 82 -15.38 16.72 8.14
N PHE A 83 -14.72 15.56 8.23
CA PHE A 83 -15.36 14.26 8.46
C PHE A 83 -15.60 13.96 9.95
N LEU A 84 -15.16 14.84 10.85
CA LEU A 84 -15.34 14.70 12.29
C LEU A 84 -16.60 15.43 12.73
N ASP A 85 -17.25 14.92 13.78
CA ASP A 85 -18.42 15.58 14.37
C ASP A 85 -18.07 16.98 14.92
N ASP A 86 -16.87 17.13 15.48
CA ASP A 86 -16.29 18.40 15.94
C ASP A 86 -14.88 18.61 15.33
N PRO A 87 -14.78 19.34 14.20
CA PRO A 87 -13.50 19.62 13.56
C PRO A 87 -12.52 20.44 14.42
N ASP A 88 -13.01 21.32 15.29
CA ASP A 88 -12.17 22.17 16.15
C ASP A 88 -11.55 21.34 17.28
N GLU A 89 -12.31 20.42 17.87
CA GLU A 89 -11.79 19.46 18.85
C GLU A 89 -10.76 18.53 18.22
N GLY A 90 -11.05 17.96 17.05
CA GLY A 90 -10.10 17.14 16.31
C GLY A 90 -8.82 17.90 15.96
N ARG A 91 -8.93 19.18 15.56
CA ARG A 91 -7.78 20.06 15.31
C ARG A 91 -6.92 20.26 16.55
N ALA A 92 -7.52 20.39 17.73
CA ALA A 92 -6.78 20.55 18.99
C ALA A 92 -5.92 19.31 19.33
N ARG A 93 -6.33 18.13 18.86
CA ARG A 93 -5.64 16.84 19.04
C ARG A 93 -4.72 16.45 17.88
N LEU A 94 -4.55 17.33 16.89
CA LEU A 94 -3.72 17.12 15.70
C LEU A 94 -2.47 18.02 15.71
N GLN A 95 -1.30 17.40 15.58
CA GLN A 95 -0.02 18.08 15.40
C GLN A 95 0.57 17.77 14.02
N MET A 96 0.60 18.76 13.13
CA MET A 96 1.28 18.67 11.83
C MET A 96 2.72 19.18 11.96
N ILE A 97 3.71 18.33 11.71
CA ILE A 97 5.14 18.66 11.81
C ILE A 97 5.83 18.43 10.47
N SER A 98 6.22 19.53 9.81
CA SER A 98 6.97 19.52 8.55
C SER A 98 8.48 19.67 8.80
N LEU A 99 9.30 19.08 7.92
CA LEU A 99 10.74 19.36 7.85
C LEU A 99 11.07 20.66 7.12
N ASP A 100 10.12 21.18 6.34
CA ASP A 100 10.25 22.32 5.44
C ASP A 100 11.36 22.13 4.40
N ASP A 101 11.51 20.89 3.93
CA ASP A 101 12.52 20.48 2.96
C ASP A 101 11.90 19.85 1.70
N PRO A 102 11.71 20.63 0.62
CA PRO A 102 11.16 20.10 -0.63
C PRO A 102 12.12 19.17 -1.38
N HIS A 103 13.39 19.09 -0.99
CA HIS A 103 14.42 18.25 -1.61
C HIS A 103 14.61 16.89 -0.93
N THR A 104 13.84 16.64 0.13
CA THR A 104 13.84 15.35 0.82
C THR A 104 13.47 14.22 -0.13
N GLN A 105 14.32 13.19 -0.16
CA GLN A 105 14.09 11.94 -0.90
C GLN A 105 13.41 10.90 -0.01
N SER A 106 13.95 10.69 1.19
CA SER A 106 13.32 9.93 2.28
C SER A 106 13.08 10.86 3.48
N LEU A 107 11.82 11.00 3.89
CA LEU A 107 11.41 11.79 5.06
C LEU A 107 12.15 11.34 6.32
N SER A 108 12.24 10.03 6.55
CA SER A 108 12.91 9.48 7.71
C SER A 108 14.42 9.73 7.70
N GLU A 109 15.08 9.60 6.55
CA GLU A 109 16.51 9.91 6.43
C GLU A 109 16.78 11.40 6.74
N SER A 110 15.97 12.30 6.19
CA SER A 110 16.06 13.74 6.45
C SER A 110 15.76 14.09 7.91
N LEU A 111 14.74 13.46 8.52
CA LEU A 111 14.37 13.68 9.91
C LEU A 111 15.52 13.33 10.88
N LEU A 112 16.27 12.25 10.61
CA LEU A 112 17.44 11.86 11.41
C LEU A 112 18.56 12.90 11.40
N ARG A 113 18.59 13.81 10.42
CA ARG A 113 19.54 14.94 10.35
C ARG A 113 19.01 16.20 11.04
N ARG A 114 17.79 16.18 11.59
CA ARG A 114 17.07 17.32 12.17
C ARG A 114 16.77 17.09 13.65
N PRO A 115 17.78 17.19 14.55
CA PRO A 115 17.59 16.99 15.99
C PRO A 115 16.60 17.98 16.60
N ASP A 116 16.47 19.17 16.01
CA ASP A 116 15.46 20.18 16.37
C ASP A 116 14.03 19.67 16.15
N VAL A 117 13.78 18.96 15.04
CA VAL A 117 12.46 18.39 14.75
C VAL A 117 12.19 17.18 15.64
N ILE A 118 13.19 16.32 15.90
CA ILE A 118 13.05 15.23 16.88
C ILE A 118 12.68 15.77 18.27
N ALA A 119 13.27 16.89 18.70
CA ALA A 119 12.90 17.54 19.95
C ALA A 119 11.45 18.04 19.94
N ARG A 120 10.99 18.64 18.82
CA ARG A 120 9.60 19.06 18.64
C ARG A 120 8.61 17.89 18.71
N ILE A 121 8.96 16.75 18.11
CA ILE A 121 8.14 15.53 18.20
C ILE A 121 8.05 15.06 19.66
N ARG A 122 9.16 15.05 20.41
CA ARG A 122 9.13 14.71 21.84
C ARG A 122 8.22 15.66 22.64
N THR A 123 8.30 16.96 22.38
CA THR A 123 7.39 17.94 23.03
C THR A 123 5.93 17.68 22.68
N ALA A 124 5.63 17.28 21.45
CA ALA A 124 4.26 16.92 21.05
C ALA A 124 3.76 15.62 21.74
N LEU A 125 4.65 14.82 22.32
CA LEU A 125 4.35 13.60 23.06
C LEU A 125 4.44 13.80 24.59
N ASP A 126 4.72 15.02 25.06
CA ASP A 126 4.86 15.30 26.49
C ASP A 126 3.51 15.09 27.20
N GLY A 127 3.48 14.14 28.15
CA GLY A 127 2.27 13.78 28.90
C GLY A 127 1.48 12.62 28.31
N THR A 128 1.85 12.15 27.11
CA THR A 128 1.29 10.92 26.53
C THR A 128 1.86 9.68 27.21
N THR A 129 1.01 8.70 27.52
CA THR A 129 1.44 7.43 28.13
C THR A 129 1.46 6.24 27.15
N ASP A 130 0.67 6.33 26.07
CA ASP A 130 0.57 5.29 25.03
C ASP A 130 0.69 5.93 23.64
N ALA A 131 1.90 5.91 23.08
CA ALA A 131 2.19 6.39 21.73
C ALA A 131 2.90 5.31 20.91
N TRP A 132 2.67 5.30 19.60
CA TRP A 132 3.35 4.38 18.70
C TRP A 132 3.53 4.98 17.31
N MET A 133 4.52 4.46 16.61
CA MET A 133 4.87 4.91 15.27
C MET A 133 4.15 4.09 14.21
N VAL A 134 3.55 4.76 13.24
CA VAL A 134 2.92 4.14 12.05
C VAL A 134 3.69 4.59 10.81
N PRO A 135 4.71 3.82 10.38
CA PRO A 135 5.44 4.12 9.16
C PRO A 135 4.73 3.55 7.92
N PHE A 136 4.95 4.17 6.76
CA PHE A 136 4.53 3.59 5.47
C PHE A 136 5.26 2.26 5.20
N VAL A 137 6.57 2.24 5.45
CA VAL A 137 7.45 1.07 5.38
C VAL A 137 8.48 1.17 6.50
N VAL A 138 8.89 0.03 7.07
CA VAL A 138 9.96 0.00 8.08
C VAL A 138 11.30 -0.24 7.39
N SER A 139 12.22 0.71 7.53
CA SER A 139 13.65 0.57 7.21
C SER A 139 14.50 0.85 8.44
N GLU A 140 15.83 0.79 8.29
CA GLU A 140 16.77 1.16 9.35
C GLU A 140 16.58 2.60 9.83
N TYR A 141 16.06 3.49 8.97
CA TYR A 141 15.76 4.87 9.36
C TYR A 141 14.60 4.94 10.34
N GLU A 142 13.51 4.24 10.07
CA GLU A 142 12.35 4.17 10.96
C GLU A 142 12.72 3.52 12.30
N GLU A 143 13.49 2.43 12.31
CA GLU A 143 13.97 1.81 13.57
C GLU A 143 14.81 2.79 14.39
N ARG A 144 15.70 3.56 13.75
CA ARG A 144 16.51 4.56 14.45
C ARG A 144 15.68 5.73 14.98
N ILE A 145 14.65 6.17 14.27
CA ILE A 145 13.72 7.20 14.76
C ILE A 145 12.94 6.67 15.97
N ALA A 146 12.44 5.44 15.88
CA ALA A 146 11.73 4.78 16.97
C ALA A 146 12.60 4.68 18.23
N ASP A 147 13.87 4.30 18.09
CA ASP A 147 14.84 4.27 19.19
C ASP A 147 15.06 5.67 19.80
N LEU A 148 15.19 6.71 18.97
CA LEU A 148 15.35 8.09 19.44
C LEU A 148 14.11 8.60 20.18
N LEU A 149 12.91 8.22 19.75
CA LEU A 149 11.65 8.62 20.37
C LEU A 149 11.20 7.67 21.49
N ALA A 150 11.90 6.54 21.68
CA ALA A 150 11.50 5.43 22.55
C ALA A 150 10.08 4.91 22.26
N LEU A 151 9.69 4.88 20.98
CA LEU A 151 8.37 4.45 20.54
C LEU A 151 8.40 3.04 19.94
N PRO A 152 7.37 2.22 20.19
CA PRO A 152 7.15 1.00 19.44
C PRO A 152 6.72 1.30 18.00
N ILE A 153 6.97 0.35 17.09
CA ILE A 153 6.65 0.48 15.66
C ILE A 153 5.51 -0.48 15.32
N TYR A 154 4.45 0.05 14.71
CA TYR A 154 3.43 -0.78 14.04
C TYR A 154 3.88 -1.11 12.62
N GLY A 155 4.69 -2.17 12.49
CA GLY A 155 5.19 -2.62 11.21
C GLY A 155 6.21 -3.77 11.33
N PRO A 156 6.54 -4.43 10.21
CA PRO A 156 7.46 -5.55 10.20
C PRO A 156 8.89 -5.07 10.50
N ALA A 157 9.55 -5.66 11.51
CA ALA A 157 10.94 -5.33 11.83
C ALA A 157 11.86 -5.55 10.61
N THR A 158 12.92 -4.73 10.47
CA THR A 158 13.84 -4.81 9.32
C THR A 158 14.52 -6.17 9.20
N SER A 159 14.80 -6.82 10.34
CA SER A 159 15.31 -8.20 10.41
C SER A 159 14.40 -9.23 9.70
N LEU A 160 13.12 -8.94 9.53
CA LEU A 160 12.13 -9.77 8.85
C LEU A 160 11.84 -9.31 7.40
N ALA A 161 12.43 -8.21 6.93
CA ALA A 161 12.16 -7.64 5.61
C ALA A 161 12.40 -8.65 4.46
N HIS A 162 13.37 -9.55 4.64
CA HIS A 162 13.66 -10.62 3.68
C HIS A 162 12.46 -11.53 3.38
N LEU A 163 11.50 -11.68 4.32
CA LEU A 163 10.28 -12.46 4.14
C LEU A 163 9.32 -11.82 3.11
N GLY A 164 9.39 -10.51 2.91
CA GLY A 164 8.63 -9.76 1.89
C GLY A 164 9.36 -9.63 0.55
N SER A 165 10.59 -10.13 0.42
CA SER A 165 11.28 -10.19 -0.87
C SER A 165 10.60 -11.19 -1.80
N LYS A 166 10.79 -11.13 -3.13
CA LYS A 166 10.18 -12.13 -4.04
C LYS A 166 10.59 -13.57 -3.71
N SER A 167 11.84 -13.79 -3.34
CA SER A 167 12.31 -15.10 -2.87
C SER A 167 11.71 -15.49 -1.53
N GLY A 168 11.61 -14.55 -0.58
CA GLY A 168 10.99 -14.80 0.74
C GLY A 168 9.51 -15.07 0.66
N GLY A 169 8.78 -14.31 -0.17
CA GLY A 169 7.35 -14.50 -0.40
C GLY A 169 7.03 -15.87 -0.98
N ARG A 170 7.85 -16.36 -1.92
CA ARG A 170 7.73 -17.74 -2.42
C ARG A 170 7.95 -18.79 -1.33
N MET A 171 8.99 -18.64 -0.52
CA MET A 171 9.26 -19.51 0.63
C MET A 171 8.07 -19.55 1.60
N ILE A 172 7.52 -18.38 1.95
CA ILE A 172 6.35 -18.28 2.83
C ILE A 172 5.11 -18.91 2.19
N GLY A 173 4.88 -18.69 0.90
CA GLY A 173 3.78 -19.32 0.16
C GLY A 173 3.87 -20.84 0.18
N GLU A 174 5.05 -21.38 -0.10
CA GLU A 174 5.32 -22.83 -0.07
C GLU A 174 5.12 -23.41 1.34
N GLU A 175 5.64 -22.76 2.39
CA GLU A 175 5.44 -23.16 3.78
C GLU A 175 3.96 -23.11 4.21
N ALA A 176 3.20 -22.12 3.71
CA ALA A 176 1.76 -21.98 3.95
C ALA A 176 0.90 -22.97 3.14
N GLY A 177 1.51 -23.73 2.22
CA GLY A 177 0.79 -24.58 1.27
C GLY A 177 -0.06 -23.78 0.27
N VAL A 178 0.29 -22.52 0.02
CA VAL A 178 -0.35 -21.66 -0.97
C VAL A 178 0.35 -21.90 -2.31
N PRO A 179 -0.42 -22.18 -3.38
CA PRO A 179 0.15 -22.38 -4.72
C PRO A 179 0.97 -21.16 -5.16
N VAL A 180 2.15 -21.41 -5.73
CA VAL A 180 2.99 -20.39 -6.38
C VAL A 180 3.16 -20.75 -7.85
N VAL A 181 3.47 -19.76 -8.69
CA VAL A 181 3.83 -20.02 -10.10
C VAL A 181 5.07 -20.92 -10.14
N ARG A 182 5.17 -21.86 -11.10
CA ARG A 182 6.38 -22.69 -11.23
C ARG A 182 7.58 -21.79 -11.49
N GLY A 183 8.67 -22.01 -10.76
CA GLY A 183 9.83 -21.15 -10.82
C GLY A 183 10.91 -21.51 -9.82
N PHE A 184 11.99 -20.73 -9.82
CA PHE A 184 13.11 -20.83 -8.90
C PHE A 184 13.33 -19.49 -8.19
N SER A 185 13.82 -19.54 -6.96
CA SER A 185 14.10 -18.38 -6.11
C SER A 185 15.52 -18.40 -5.55
N GLY A 186 15.94 -17.28 -4.95
CA GLY A 186 17.25 -17.17 -4.32
C GLY A 186 18.41 -17.07 -5.32
N LEU A 187 18.14 -16.65 -6.55
CA LEU A 187 19.14 -16.53 -7.61
C LEU A 187 19.94 -15.24 -7.40
N ARG A 188 21.27 -15.30 -7.47
CA ARG A 188 22.17 -14.14 -7.26
C ARG A 188 23.16 -13.91 -8.40
N SER A 189 23.01 -14.61 -9.51
CA SER A 189 23.80 -14.37 -10.71
C SER A 189 23.02 -14.67 -11.98
N LEU A 190 23.41 -14.03 -13.08
CA LEU A 190 22.86 -14.33 -14.40
C LEU A 190 23.04 -15.82 -14.76
N THR A 191 24.17 -16.42 -14.41
CA THR A 191 24.43 -17.86 -14.65
C THR A 191 23.42 -18.76 -13.94
N GLU A 192 23.05 -18.45 -12.69
CA GLU A 192 22.00 -19.19 -11.98
C GLU A 192 20.63 -18.99 -12.62
N VAL A 193 20.31 -17.77 -13.06
CA VAL A 193 19.08 -17.47 -13.81
C VAL A 193 19.01 -18.27 -15.11
N GLU A 194 20.12 -18.39 -15.85
CA GLU A 194 20.16 -19.20 -17.07
C GLU A 194 19.99 -20.70 -16.79
N HIS A 195 20.61 -21.22 -15.73
CA HIS A 195 20.44 -22.63 -15.34
C HIS A 195 19.00 -22.92 -14.93
N ALA A 196 18.39 -22.05 -14.14
CA ALA A 196 16.99 -22.14 -13.76
C ALA A 196 16.08 -22.09 -15.02
N ALA A 197 16.31 -21.14 -15.93
CA ALA A 197 15.58 -21.04 -17.19
C ALA A 197 15.66 -22.31 -18.04
N ARG A 198 16.83 -22.97 -18.11
CA ARG A 198 17.01 -24.26 -18.80
C ARG A 198 16.22 -25.39 -18.13
N ALA A 199 16.15 -25.42 -16.80
CA ALA A 199 15.38 -26.41 -16.04
C ALA A 199 13.86 -26.24 -16.14
N MET A 200 13.38 -25.10 -16.66
CA MET A 200 11.95 -24.78 -16.80
C MET A 200 11.33 -25.24 -18.12
N ALA A 201 12.02 -26.04 -18.94
CA ALA A 201 11.43 -26.62 -20.14
C ALA A 201 10.11 -27.39 -19.83
N PRO A 202 9.13 -27.41 -20.76
CA PRO A 202 9.13 -26.81 -22.10
C PRO A 202 8.73 -25.31 -22.14
N SER A 203 8.65 -24.62 -20.99
CA SER A 203 8.22 -23.22 -20.94
C SER A 203 9.26 -22.29 -21.59
N ASN A 204 8.83 -21.56 -22.61
CA ASN A 204 9.68 -20.66 -23.39
C ASN A 204 9.48 -19.19 -23.03
N LYS A 205 8.40 -18.84 -22.33
CA LYS A 205 8.17 -17.47 -21.85
C LYS A 205 8.30 -17.44 -20.33
N LEU A 206 9.27 -16.66 -19.86
CA LEU A 206 9.66 -16.61 -18.45
C LEU A 206 9.63 -15.17 -17.95
N MET A 207 9.41 -15.00 -16.66
CA MET A 207 9.48 -13.73 -15.96
C MET A 207 10.61 -13.79 -14.94
N VAL A 208 11.60 -12.91 -15.04
CA VAL A 208 12.60 -12.69 -14.00
C VAL A 208 12.16 -11.49 -13.18
N LYS A 209 12.13 -11.62 -11.84
CA LYS A 209 11.73 -10.53 -10.93
C LYS A 209 12.82 -10.30 -9.89
N LEU A 210 13.28 -9.07 -9.74
CA LEU A 210 14.20 -8.68 -8.65
C LEU A 210 13.50 -8.75 -7.29
N ASN A 211 14.23 -9.17 -6.25
CA ASN A 211 13.68 -9.43 -4.92
C ASN A 211 13.03 -8.21 -4.25
N ASN A 212 13.65 -7.03 -4.35
CA ASN A 212 13.29 -5.82 -3.60
C ASN A 212 12.91 -4.65 -4.52
N SER A 213 12.30 -4.93 -5.67
CA SER A 213 11.76 -3.90 -6.57
C SER A 213 10.25 -3.76 -6.39
N TYR A 214 9.70 -2.60 -6.76
CA TYR A 214 8.28 -2.29 -6.61
C TYR A 214 7.66 -1.73 -7.90
N SER A 215 6.33 -1.73 -7.95
CA SER A 215 5.53 -1.25 -9.09
C SER A 215 5.91 -1.89 -10.43
N GLY A 216 6.38 -3.15 -10.40
CA GLY A 216 6.77 -3.90 -11.59
C GLY A 216 8.10 -3.49 -12.24
N LEU A 217 8.82 -2.49 -11.72
CA LEU A 217 10.00 -1.90 -12.38
C LEU A 217 11.20 -2.87 -12.49
N GLY A 218 11.28 -3.87 -11.61
CA GLY A 218 12.33 -4.89 -11.59
C GLY A 218 11.94 -6.20 -12.26
N ASN A 219 10.99 -6.17 -13.19
CA ASN A 219 10.55 -7.32 -13.97
C ASN A 219 11.22 -7.34 -15.36
N ALA A 220 11.53 -8.53 -15.84
CA ALA A 220 11.99 -8.80 -17.19
C ALA A 220 11.26 -10.01 -17.77
N ILE A 221 10.56 -9.83 -18.89
CA ILE A 221 9.90 -10.91 -19.62
C ILE A 221 10.84 -11.41 -20.70
N VAL A 222 11.20 -12.70 -20.65
CA VAL A 222 12.17 -13.33 -21.53
C VAL A 222 11.49 -14.37 -22.40
N ILE A 223 11.65 -14.27 -23.72
CA ILE A 223 11.30 -15.33 -24.66
C ILE A 223 12.56 -16.17 -24.89
N LYS A 224 12.68 -17.24 -24.12
CA LYS A 224 13.79 -18.19 -24.11
C LYS A 224 13.80 -19.06 -25.37
N ASP A 225 14.98 -19.23 -25.95
CA ASP A 225 15.31 -20.28 -26.91
C ASP A 225 16.57 -21.05 -26.47
N ASP A 226 17.29 -21.68 -27.40
CA ASP A 226 18.50 -22.46 -27.11
C ASP A 226 19.75 -21.59 -26.88
N ARG A 227 19.67 -20.27 -27.11
CA ARG A 227 20.76 -19.32 -26.90
C ARG A 227 20.84 -18.87 -25.43
N PRO A 228 21.96 -18.23 -25.02
CA PRO A 228 22.04 -17.53 -23.72
C PRO A 228 20.91 -16.50 -23.57
N LEU A 229 20.47 -16.24 -22.33
CA LEU A 229 19.35 -15.31 -22.08
C LEU A 229 19.68 -13.90 -22.56
N THR A 230 20.95 -13.52 -22.51
CA THR A 230 21.47 -12.23 -23.01
C THR A 230 21.27 -12.02 -24.51
N ALA A 231 21.09 -13.11 -25.28
CA ALA A 231 20.80 -13.09 -26.71
C ALA A 231 19.31 -13.34 -27.04
N CYS A 232 18.50 -13.65 -26.02
CA CYS A 232 17.06 -13.86 -26.16
C CYS A 232 16.31 -12.53 -26.20
N HIS A 233 15.13 -12.53 -26.83
CA HIS A 233 14.26 -11.35 -26.79
C HIS A 233 13.78 -11.14 -25.36
N THR A 234 14.09 -9.96 -24.81
CA THR A 234 13.76 -9.60 -23.43
C THR A 234 13.10 -8.23 -23.42
N SER A 235 11.96 -8.15 -22.75
CA SER A 235 11.27 -6.89 -22.45
C SER A 235 11.49 -6.58 -20.97
N PHE A 236 12.30 -5.56 -20.69
CA PHE A 236 12.46 -5.02 -19.34
C PHE A 236 11.37 -3.99 -19.07
N SER A 237 10.79 -4.01 -17.86
CA SER A 237 9.78 -3.00 -17.47
C SER A 237 10.38 -1.60 -17.33
N ALA A 238 11.68 -1.50 -17.05
CA ALA A 238 12.44 -0.26 -17.03
C ALA A 238 13.12 -0.02 -18.39
N SER A 239 12.87 1.14 -19.01
CA SER A 239 13.32 1.45 -20.38
C SER A 239 14.84 1.59 -20.56
N ASP A 240 15.56 1.83 -19.47
CA ASP A 240 17.01 2.00 -19.38
C ASP A 240 17.73 0.72 -18.89
N GLU A 241 17.01 -0.39 -18.74
CA GLU A 241 17.58 -1.67 -18.37
C GLU A 241 18.00 -2.50 -19.59
N ASP A 242 19.12 -3.19 -19.44
CA ASP A 242 19.54 -4.28 -20.29
C ASP A 242 20.07 -5.43 -19.41
N TRP A 243 20.49 -6.54 -20.02
CA TRP A 243 20.99 -7.66 -19.22
C TRP A 243 22.26 -7.36 -18.41
N THR A 244 23.05 -6.36 -18.79
CA THR A 244 24.25 -5.95 -18.05
C THR A 244 23.84 -5.28 -16.76
N THR A 245 23.02 -4.22 -16.84
CA THR A 245 22.54 -3.50 -15.66
C THR A 245 21.63 -4.37 -14.79
N PHE A 246 20.82 -5.22 -15.41
CA PHE A 246 19.95 -6.13 -14.69
C PHE A 246 20.74 -7.23 -13.97
N ALA A 247 21.84 -7.74 -14.53
CA ALA A 247 22.71 -8.71 -13.86
C ALA A 247 23.41 -8.13 -12.62
N GLU A 248 23.82 -6.85 -12.66
CA GLU A 248 24.35 -6.15 -11.47
C GLU A 248 23.30 -6.09 -10.35
N LYS A 249 22.05 -5.77 -10.70
CA LYS A 249 20.93 -5.76 -9.76
C LYS A 249 20.58 -7.16 -9.24
N ILE A 250 20.69 -8.20 -10.07
CA ILE A 250 20.53 -9.60 -9.62
C ILE A 250 21.60 -9.95 -8.57
N ALA A 251 22.85 -9.55 -8.77
CA ALA A 251 23.92 -9.80 -7.81
C ALA A 251 23.68 -9.10 -6.47
N GLU A 252 23.28 -7.83 -6.52
CA GLU A 252 22.99 -7.00 -5.35
C GLU A 252 21.75 -7.51 -4.59
N ARG A 253 20.62 -7.63 -5.29
CA ARG A 253 19.28 -7.78 -4.69
C ARG A 253 18.82 -9.24 -4.66
N GLY A 254 19.32 -10.06 -5.59
CA GLY A 254 18.79 -11.38 -5.88
C GLY A 254 17.51 -11.34 -6.73
N ALA A 255 17.12 -12.49 -7.27
CA ALA A 255 15.98 -12.61 -8.15
C ALA A 255 15.24 -13.95 -8.01
N VAL A 256 14.03 -13.97 -8.54
CA VAL A 256 13.26 -15.18 -8.87
C VAL A 256 13.06 -15.26 -10.37
N ILE A 257 12.89 -16.46 -10.89
CA ILE A 257 12.45 -16.71 -12.27
C ILE A 257 11.22 -17.61 -12.25
N GLU A 258 10.17 -17.22 -12.97
CA GLU A 258 8.87 -17.87 -12.97
C GLU A 258 8.38 -18.10 -14.41
N GLU A 259 7.48 -19.07 -14.58
CA GLU A 259 6.74 -19.20 -15.83
C GLU A 259 5.90 -17.95 -16.06
N PHE A 260 5.89 -17.45 -17.29
CA PHE A 260 4.97 -16.37 -17.64
C PHE A 260 3.58 -16.95 -17.88
N LEU A 261 2.58 -16.48 -17.14
CA LEU A 261 1.19 -16.93 -17.28
C LEU A 261 0.52 -16.27 -18.49
N ASP A 262 0.46 -17.00 -19.61
CA ASP A 262 -0.22 -16.57 -20.83
C ASP A 262 -1.71 -16.93 -20.85
N ASP A 263 -2.15 -17.89 -20.03
CA ASP A 263 -3.55 -18.33 -20.00
C ASP A 263 -4.51 -17.17 -19.69
N ARG A 264 -5.67 -17.19 -20.33
CA ARG A 264 -6.72 -16.18 -20.16
C ARG A 264 -8.08 -16.86 -19.96
N PRO A 265 -8.99 -16.30 -19.14
CA PRO A 265 -8.82 -15.04 -18.39
C PRO A 265 -7.86 -15.18 -17.20
N LEU A 266 -7.05 -14.14 -17.00
CA LEU A 266 -6.12 -13.99 -15.87
C LEU A 266 -6.48 -12.69 -15.16
N TYR A 267 -6.66 -12.74 -13.84
CA TYR A 267 -6.88 -11.55 -13.01
C TYR A 267 -5.76 -11.41 -11.99
N SER A 268 -5.56 -10.19 -11.51
CA SER A 268 -4.53 -9.84 -10.52
C SER A 268 -5.17 -9.31 -9.23
N PRO A 269 -5.91 -10.14 -8.47
CA PRO A 269 -6.46 -9.70 -7.22
C PRO A 269 -5.40 -9.65 -6.11
N SER A 270 -5.75 -9.02 -5.00
CA SER A 270 -4.92 -8.99 -3.80
C SER A 270 -5.76 -9.15 -2.54
N ALA A 271 -5.10 -9.49 -1.44
CA ALA A 271 -5.66 -9.47 -0.09
C ALA A 271 -4.84 -8.52 0.78
N LEU A 272 -5.50 -7.87 1.73
CA LEU A 272 -4.86 -7.11 2.80
C LEU A 272 -5.03 -7.88 4.09
N ALA A 273 -3.92 -8.19 4.76
CA ALA A 273 -3.91 -8.89 6.03
C ALA A 273 -3.22 -8.04 7.10
N ARG A 274 -3.58 -8.34 8.36
CA ARG A 274 -3.10 -7.66 9.56
C ARG A 274 -2.53 -8.70 10.53
N ILE A 275 -1.39 -8.40 11.13
CA ILE A 275 -0.89 -9.11 12.32
C ILE A 275 -0.72 -8.09 13.45
N THR A 276 -1.42 -8.32 14.55
CA THR A 276 -1.35 -7.50 15.76
C THR A 276 -0.04 -7.73 16.53
N PRO A 277 0.38 -6.80 17.41
CA PRO A 277 1.56 -7.00 18.25
C PRO A 277 1.51 -8.26 19.13
N GLY A 278 0.32 -8.73 19.48
CA GLY A 278 0.11 -9.98 20.23
C GLY A 278 0.18 -11.25 19.38
N GLY A 279 0.40 -11.14 18.06
CA GLY A 279 0.49 -12.26 17.12
C GLY A 279 -0.84 -12.79 16.60
N SER A 280 -1.98 -12.15 16.97
CA SER A 280 -3.27 -12.45 16.33
C SER A 280 -3.26 -11.89 14.90
N TYR A 281 -3.87 -12.62 13.97
CA TYR A 281 -3.83 -12.27 12.55
C TYR A 281 -5.21 -12.42 11.90
N ASP A 282 -5.53 -11.51 10.98
CA ASP A 282 -6.80 -11.50 10.24
C ASP A 282 -6.59 -11.05 8.78
N VAL A 283 -7.47 -11.46 7.89
CA VAL A 283 -7.63 -10.85 6.55
C VAL A 283 -8.68 -9.76 6.67
N VAL A 284 -8.34 -8.52 6.28
CA VAL A 284 -9.21 -7.35 6.47
C VAL A 284 -9.82 -6.86 5.17
N ALA A 285 -9.28 -7.26 4.01
CA ALA A 285 -9.89 -6.94 2.72
C ALA A 285 -9.37 -7.86 1.60
N THR A 286 -10.14 -7.90 0.51
CA THR A 286 -9.71 -8.45 -0.78
C THR A 286 -10.06 -7.45 -1.87
N HIS A 287 -9.24 -7.35 -2.91
CA HIS A 287 -9.39 -6.36 -3.96
C HIS A 287 -9.14 -6.97 -5.33
N GLU A 288 -9.82 -6.44 -6.35
CA GLU A 288 -9.29 -6.49 -7.71
C GLU A 288 -8.29 -5.34 -7.89
N GLN A 289 -7.09 -5.61 -8.38
CA GLN A 289 -6.19 -4.54 -8.79
C GLN A 289 -6.52 -4.09 -10.21
N VAL A 290 -6.60 -2.77 -10.40
CA VAL A 290 -6.68 -2.15 -11.72
C VAL A 290 -5.25 -1.88 -12.17
N LEU A 291 -4.79 -2.62 -13.18
CA LEU A 291 -3.44 -2.50 -13.72
C LEU A 291 -3.45 -1.83 -15.09
N GLY A 292 -2.39 -1.10 -15.40
CA GLY A 292 -2.18 -0.40 -16.66
C GLY A 292 -0.71 -0.34 -17.04
N GLY A 293 -0.33 0.64 -17.85
CA GLY A 293 1.02 0.76 -18.40
C GLY A 293 1.28 -0.18 -19.59
N PRO A 294 2.46 -0.09 -20.24
CA PRO A 294 2.76 -0.81 -21.48
C PRO A 294 2.64 -2.34 -21.36
N ASN A 295 2.96 -2.88 -20.17
CA ASN A 295 2.95 -4.32 -19.90
C ASN A 295 1.76 -4.77 -19.04
N GLY A 296 0.85 -3.85 -18.67
CA GLY A 296 -0.30 -4.17 -17.80
C GLY A 296 0.08 -4.54 -16.37
N ASP A 297 1.21 -4.04 -15.86
CA ASP A 297 1.81 -4.36 -14.56
C ASP A 297 1.95 -3.13 -13.63
N VAL A 298 1.48 -1.96 -14.05
CA VAL A 298 1.53 -0.73 -13.24
C VAL A 298 0.20 -0.52 -12.52
N TYR A 299 0.22 -0.53 -11.19
CA TYR A 299 -0.94 -0.27 -10.35
C TYR A 299 -1.58 1.09 -10.62
N GLN A 300 -2.84 1.09 -11.03
CA GLN A 300 -3.64 2.30 -11.25
C GLN A 300 -4.60 2.59 -10.10
N GLY A 301 -5.05 1.54 -9.41
CA GLY A 301 -6.11 1.62 -8.41
C GLY A 301 -6.65 0.23 -8.07
N CYS A 302 -7.79 0.18 -7.38
CA CYS A 302 -8.43 -1.09 -7.02
C CYS A 302 -9.96 -0.99 -6.97
N THR A 303 -10.61 -2.14 -7.00
CA THR A 303 -12.01 -2.28 -6.60
C THR A 303 -12.12 -3.22 -5.41
N PHE A 304 -13.02 -2.91 -4.50
CA PHE A 304 -13.34 -3.72 -3.33
C PHE A 304 -14.82 -4.07 -3.31
N PRO A 305 -15.16 -5.30 -2.92
CA PRO A 305 -14.25 -6.43 -2.65
C PRO A 305 -13.77 -7.11 -3.95
N ALA A 306 -12.87 -8.09 -3.85
CA ALA A 306 -12.51 -8.97 -4.97
C ALA A 306 -13.73 -9.73 -5.51
N ARG A 307 -13.63 -10.26 -6.73
CA ARG A 307 -14.71 -10.99 -7.39
C ARG A 307 -15.21 -12.19 -6.57
N PRO A 308 -16.54 -12.42 -6.51
CA PRO A 308 -17.11 -13.51 -5.70
C PRO A 308 -16.62 -14.91 -6.10
N GLU A 309 -16.19 -15.11 -7.35
CA GLU A 309 -15.74 -16.40 -7.88
C GLU A 309 -14.47 -16.94 -7.23
N TYR A 310 -13.65 -16.08 -6.62
CA TYR A 310 -12.40 -16.48 -5.94
C TYR A 310 -12.12 -15.73 -4.64
N ARG A 311 -12.96 -14.78 -4.22
CA ARG A 311 -12.77 -14.00 -2.98
C ARG A 311 -12.46 -14.88 -1.76
N ALA A 312 -13.25 -15.93 -1.55
CA ALA A 312 -13.06 -16.85 -0.43
C ALA A 312 -11.69 -17.53 -0.49
N GLU A 313 -11.29 -18.02 -1.68
CA GLU A 313 -9.99 -18.65 -1.88
C GLU A 313 -8.82 -17.68 -1.61
N LEU A 314 -8.95 -16.41 -2.01
CA LEU A 314 -7.94 -15.37 -1.68
C LEU A 314 -7.82 -15.18 -0.17
N GLY A 315 -8.96 -15.08 0.53
CA GLY A 315 -9.01 -14.96 1.98
C GLY A 315 -8.33 -16.14 2.67
N GLU A 316 -8.70 -17.37 2.31
CA GLU A 316 -8.09 -18.60 2.86
C GLU A 316 -6.59 -18.71 2.58
N CYS A 317 -6.12 -18.28 1.40
CA CYS A 317 -4.70 -18.25 1.08
C CYS A 317 -3.96 -17.19 1.91
N ALA A 318 -4.50 -15.98 2.00
CA ALA A 318 -3.93 -14.89 2.76
C ALA A 318 -3.88 -15.21 4.27
N GLU A 319 -4.91 -15.86 4.82
CA GLU A 319 -4.94 -16.29 6.22
C GLU A 319 -3.82 -17.31 6.52
N ARG A 320 -3.63 -18.31 5.64
CA ARG A 320 -2.54 -19.30 5.81
C ARG A 320 -1.16 -18.64 5.77
N ILE A 321 -0.97 -17.65 4.89
CA ILE A 321 0.26 -16.84 4.82
C ILE A 321 0.42 -16.01 6.11
N ALA A 322 -0.64 -15.35 6.57
CA ALA A 322 -0.63 -14.55 7.78
C ALA A 322 -0.25 -15.37 9.01
N ARG A 323 -0.77 -16.60 9.12
CA ARG A 323 -0.39 -17.55 10.18
C ARG A 323 1.11 -17.85 10.20
N VAL A 324 1.71 -18.11 9.03
CA VAL A 324 3.16 -18.36 8.95
C VAL A 324 3.94 -17.11 9.34
N LEU A 325 3.60 -15.94 8.78
CA LEU A 325 4.28 -14.68 9.10
C LEU A 325 4.15 -14.29 10.59
N ALA A 326 2.97 -14.50 11.18
CA ALA A 326 2.73 -14.29 12.61
C ALA A 326 3.63 -15.18 13.47
N SER A 327 3.82 -16.45 13.07
CA SER A 327 4.75 -17.35 13.77
C SER A 327 6.22 -16.91 13.70
N ARG A 328 6.58 -16.06 12.73
CA ARG A 328 7.90 -15.43 12.61
C ARG A 328 8.01 -14.09 13.34
N GLY A 329 6.92 -13.60 13.96
CA GLY A 329 6.88 -12.34 14.70
C GLY A 329 6.69 -11.09 13.83
N VAL A 330 6.15 -11.25 12.61
CA VAL A 330 5.75 -10.09 11.78
C VAL A 330 4.60 -9.35 12.47
N VAL A 331 4.63 -8.01 12.43
CA VAL A 331 3.59 -7.13 12.97
C VAL A 331 3.19 -6.12 11.88
N GLY A 332 1.94 -5.68 11.90
CA GLY A 332 1.42 -4.65 11.02
C GLY A 332 0.62 -5.17 9.84
N LEU A 333 0.40 -4.30 8.86
CA LEU A 333 -0.35 -4.60 7.65
C LEU A 333 0.58 -5.04 6.52
N PHE A 334 0.09 -5.96 5.70
CA PHE A 334 0.78 -6.38 4.49
C PHE A 334 -0.21 -6.78 3.40
N GLY A 335 0.18 -6.51 2.17
CA GLY A 335 -0.55 -6.95 0.98
C GLY A 335 -0.07 -8.32 0.51
N VAL A 336 -0.98 -9.13 -0.02
CA VAL A 336 -0.68 -10.39 -0.69
C VAL A 336 -1.29 -10.33 -2.08
N ASP A 337 -0.46 -10.35 -3.11
CA ASP A 337 -0.91 -10.28 -4.49
C ASP A 337 -1.00 -11.68 -5.08
N PHE A 338 -2.06 -11.93 -5.85
CA PHE A 338 -2.33 -13.22 -6.46
C PHE A 338 -2.55 -13.07 -7.96
N PHE A 339 -2.33 -14.17 -8.67
CA PHE A 339 -2.95 -14.42 -9.96
C PHE A 339 -4.16 -15.32 -9.75
N ALA A 340 -5.34 -14.90 -10.20
CA ALA A 340 -6.51 -15.76 -10.27
C ALA A 340 -6.60 -16.39 -11.68
N VAL A 341 -6.29 -17.68 -11.76
CA VAL A 341 -6.24 -18.45 -13.01
C VAL A 341 -7.50 -19.30 -13.13
N LYS A 342 -8.14 -19.26 -14.30
CA LYS A 342 -9.30 -20.11 -14.58
C LYS A 342 -8.89 -21.58 -14.66
N THR A 343 -9.63 -22.46 -13.98
CA THR A 343 -9.47 -23.92 -14.06
C THR A 343 -10.81 -24.59 -14.38
N ASP A 344 -10.80 -25.89 -14.66
CA ASP A 344 -12.02 -26.68 -14.86
C ASP A 344 -12.94 -26.68 -13.61
N ALA A 345 -12.35 -26.50 -12.43
CA ALA A 345 -13.06 -26.49 -11.15
C ALA A 345 -13.48 -25.08 -10.68
N GLY A 346 -13.18 -24.02 -11.43
CA GLY A 346 -13.47 -22.65 -11.03
C GLY A 346 -12.30 -21.70 -11.29
N TYR A 347 -11.84 -21.03 -10.24
CA TYR A 347 -10.59 -20.26 -10.24
C TYR A 347 -9.61 -20.90 -9.26
N ARG A 348 -8.34 -20.56 -9.42
CA ARG A 348 -7.28 -20.88 -8.47
C ARG A 348 -6.44 -19.65 -8.21
N ALA A 349 -6.16 -19.38 -6.94
CA ALA A 349 -5.23 -18.34 -6.53
C ALA A 349 -3.78 -18.87 -6.55
N LEU A 350 -2.91 -18.21 -7.31
CA LEU A 350 -1.47 -18.41 -7.28
C LEU A 350 -0.81 -17.18 -6.65
N LEU A 351 -0.03 -17.37 -5.60
CA LEU A 351 0.73 -16.29 -4.98
C LEU A 351 1.70 -15.66 -5.98
N CYS A 352 1.63 -14.34 -6.13
CA CYS A 352 2.51 -13.52 -6.95
C CYS A 352 3.60 -12.85 -6.10
N GLU A 353 3.21 -12.16 -5.03
CA GLU A 353 4.13 -11.47 -4.10
C GLU A 353 3.49 -11.18 -2.74
N ILE A 354 4.34 -10.93 -1.74
CA ILE A 354 3.93 -10.47 -0.40
C ILE A 354 4.60 -9.12 -0.16
N ASN A 355 3.81 -8.10 0.13
CA ASN A 355 4.27 -6.73 0.39
C ASN A 355 4.18 -6.43 1.90
N LEU A 356 5.28 -6.64 2.63
CA LEU A 356 5.38 -6.37 4.08
C LEU A 356 5.48 -4.86 4.39
N ARG A 357 4.43 -4.11 4.07
CA ARG A 357 4.30 -2.66 4.27
C ARG A 357 2.88 -2.19 3.97
N ILE A 358 2.60 -0.93 4.25
CA ILE A 358 1.41 -0.25 3.72
C ILE A 358 1.53 -0.17 2.18
N GLY A 359 0.44 -0.50 1.49
CA GLY A 359 0.37 -0.58 0.04
C GLY A 359 -0.73 0.29 -0.57
N GLY A 360 -0.85 0.27 -1.90
CA GLY A 360 -1.84 1.07 -2.64
C GLY A 360 -3.30 0.64 -2.43
N THR A 361 -3.54 -0.54 -1.85
CA THR A 361 -4.86 -1.03 -1.43
C THR A 361 -5.15 -0.78 0.04
N THR A 362 -4.14 -0.36 0.83
CA THR A 362 -4.28 -0.11 2.26
C THR A 362 -4.98 1.22 2.53
N HIS A 363 -4.58 2.31 1.87
CA HIS A 363 -5.19 3.62 2.11
C HIS A 363 -6.64 3.73 1.62
N PRO A 364 -7.09 3.12 0.49
CA PRO A 364 -8.50 3.15 0.13
C PRO A 364 -9.35 2.34 1.11
N PHE A 365 -8.82 1.21 1.60
CA PHE A 365 -9.47 0.44 2.66
C PHE A 365 -9.62 1.26 3.94
N GLY A 366 -8.54 1.86 4.42
CA GLY A 366 -8.54 2.69 5.62
C GLY A 366 -9.46 3.91 5.50
N ALA A 367 -9.42 4.60 4.36
CA ALA A 367 -10.32 5.72 4.07
C ALA A 367 -11.79 5.28 4.07
N ALA A 368 -12.12 4.18 3.39
CA ALA A 368 -13.49 3.68 3.36
C ALA A 368 -13.98 3.25 4.74
N LEU A 369 -13.16 2.49 5.49
CA LEU A 369 -13.49 2.03 6.82
C LEU A 369 -13.73 3.19 7.80
N LEU A 370 -12.77 4.12 7.91
CA LEU A 370 -12.85 5.23 8.89
C LEU A 370 -13.86 6.32 8.49
N ALA A 371 -14.05 6.59 7.20
CA ALA A 371 -15.07 7.55 6.76
C ALA A 371 -16.48 7.02 7.04
N THR A 372 -16.72 5.72 6.79
CA THR A 372 -18.04 5.11 6.96
C THR A 372 -18.34 4.64 8.38
N GLY A 373 -17.32 4.33 9.18
CA GLY A 373 -17.48 3.62 10.46
C GLY A 373 -17.93 2.17 10.27
N ALA A 374 -17.72 1.60 9.07
CA ALA A 374 -18.06 0.20 8.79
C ALA A 374 -17.10 -0.76 9.52
N THR A 375 -17.51 -2.01 9.64
CA THR A 375 -16.67 -3.12 10.13
C THR A 375 -16.50 -4.15 9.02
N TYR A 376 -15.37 -4.85 8.97
CA TYR A 376 -15.19 -5.93 7.99
C TYR A 376 -15.92 -7.19 8.44
N ASP A 377 -16.77 -7.74 7.58
CA ASP A 377 -17.44 -9.01 7.78
C ASP A 377 -16.70 -10.12 7.01
N PRO A 378 -16.02 -11.05 7.69
CA PRO A 378 -15.25 -12.10 7.03
C PRO A 378 -16.13 -13.10 6.28
N ASP A 379 -17.40 -13.28 6.68
CA ASP A 379 -18.30 -14.26 6.05
C ASP A 379 -18.72 -13.80 4.65
N SER A 380 -19.09 -12.53 4.50
CA SER A 380 -19.38 -11.93 3.19
C SER A 380 -18.13 -11.43 2.45
N GLY A 381 -17.04 -11.19 3.19
CA GLY A 381 -15.83 -10.53 2.71
C GLY A 381 -16.07 -9.07 2.30
N THR A 382 -17.02 -8.39 2.93
CA THR A 382 -17.39 -6.99 2.64
C THR A 382 -17.30 -6.09 3.88
N LEU A 383 -17.33 -4.77 3.67
CA LEU A 383 -17.48 -3.82 4.76
C LEU A 383 -18.97 -3.64 5.08
N MET A 384 -19.33 -3.64 6.35
CA MET A 384 -20.71 -3.55 6.83
C MET A 384 -20.91 -2.30 7.68
N CYS A 385 -21.78 -1.41 7.20
CA CYS A 385 -22.30 -0.28 7.96
C CYS A 385 -23.70 -0.64 8.46
N GLY A 386 -23.79 -1.18 9.68
CA GLY A 386 -25.01 -1.82 10.18
C GLY A 386 -25.35 -3.05 9.34
N ARG A 387 -26.44 -2.98 8.55
CA ARG A 387 -26.86 -4.06 7.63
C ARG A 387 -26.50 -3.79 6.17
N GLN A 388 -25.92 -2.62 5.86
CA GLN A 388 -25.62 -2.19 4.51
C GLN A 388 -24.16 -2.52 4.17
N SER A 389 -23.96 -3.34 3.15
CA SER A 389 -22.63 -3.58 2.59
C SER A 389 -22.10 -2.32 1.90
N LYS A 390 -20.79 -2.10 2.03
CA LYS A 390 -20.05 -0.99 1.41
C LYS A 390 -19.04 -1.54 0.42
N TYR A 391 -18.95 -0.85 -0.69
CA TYR A 391 -18.12 -1.16 -1.85
C TYR A 391 -17.32 0.08 -2.21
N TYR A 392 -16.16 -0.09 -2.83
CA TYR A 392 -15.45 1.07 -3.36
C TYR A 392 -14.63 0.78 -4.60
N MET A 393 -14.39 1.83 -5.37
CA MET A 393 -13.41 1.88 -6.44
C MET A 393 -12.47 3.06 -6.20
N ALA A 394 -11.17 2.82 -6.25
CA ALA A 394 -10.16 3.80 -5.91
C ALA A 394 -9.13 3.95 -7.03
N THR A 395 -8.56 5.15 -7.15
CA THR A 395 -7.46 5.47 -8.07
C THR A 395 -6.47 6.40 -7.39
N ASP A 396 -5.19 6.24 -7.72
CA ASP A 396 -4.12 7.16 -7.33
C ASP A 396 -3.63 8.01 -8.51
N ASN A 397 -4.22 7.81 -9.69
CA ASN A 397 -3.67 8.25 -10.97
C ASN A 397 -4.65 9.10 -11.78
N CYS A 398 -5.66 9.70 -11.14
CA CYS A 398 -6.49 10.69 -11.80
C CYS A 398 -5.61 11.89 -12.15
N THR A 399 -5.37 12.10 -13.44
CA THR A 399 -4.54 13.19 -13.95
C THR A 399 -5.29 13.92 -15.04
N ALA A 400 -5.47 15.23 -14.87
CA ALA A 400 -6.14 16.07 -15.84
C ALA A 400 -5.39 17.40 -15.99
N PRO A 401 -5.01 17.82 -17.22
CA PRO A 401 -4.28 19.07 -17.43
C PRO A 401 -4.99 20.31 -16.88
N CYS A 402 -6.32 20.35 -16.89
CA CYS A 402 -7.13 21.46 -16.35
C CYS A 402 -7.04 21.63 -14.83
N LEU A 403 -6.59 20.60 -14.10
CA LEU A 403 -6.39 20.69 -12.65
C LEU A 403 -5.06 21.36 -12.29
N ARG A 404 -4.10 21.43 -13.21
CA ARG A 404 -2.80 22.05 -12.93
C ARG A 404 -2.99 23.54 -12.63
N GLY A 405 -2.41 23.99 -11.54
CA GLY A 405 -2.53 25.36 -11.04
C GLY A 405 -3.75 25.62 -10.15
N ARG A 406 -4.73 24.72 -10.08
CA ARG A 406 -5.80 24.81 -9.08
C ARG A 406 -5.27 24.49 -7.69
N THR A 407 -5.87 25.07 -6.67
CA THR A 407 -5.57 24.75 -5.27
C THR A 407 -6.32 23.50 -4.82
N PRO A 408 -5.84 22.81 -3.76
CA PRO A 408 -6.58 21.71 -3.14
C PRO A 408 -8.02 22.10 -2.76
N GLY A 409 -8.22 23.27 -2.13
CA GLY A 409 -9.54 23.75 -1.70
C GLY A 409 -10.51 23.94 -2.86
N GLU A 410 -10.07 24.54 -3.96
CA GLU A 410 -10.90 24.71 -5.17
C GLU A 410 -11.36 23.38 -5.80
N VAL A 411 -10.59 22.31 -5.65
CA VAL A 411 -10.98 20.97 -6.13
C VAL A 411 -11.92 20.28 -5.13
N VAL A 412 -11.70 20.47 -3.83
CA VAL A 412 -12.63 19.99 -2.79
C VAL A 412 -14.01 20.64 -2.96
N GLU A 413 -14.07 21.96 -3.10
CA GLU A 413 -15.32 22.71 -3.33
C GLU A 413 -16.03 22.24 -4.60
N LEU A 414 -15.31 22.07 -5.72
CA LEU A 414 -15.88 21.53 -6.96
C LEU A 414 -16.55 20.16 -6.74
N ILE A 415 -15.90 19.26 -6.01
CA ILE A 415 -16.45 17.92 -5.72
C ILE A 415 -17.69 18.02 -4.81
N GLN A 416 -17.70 18.95 -3.86
CA GLN A 416 -18.85 19.19 -2.99
C GLN A 416 -20.04 19.79 -3.76
N ASP A 417 -19.81 20.81 -4.58
CA ASP A 417 -20.83 21.50 -5.39
C ASP A 417 -21.53 20.56 -6.38
N GLU A 418 -20.80 19.58 -6.91
CA GLU A 418 -21.32 18.55 -7.82
C GLU A 418 -22.03 17.40 -7.10
N GLY A 419 -22.15 17.46 -5.76
CA GLY A 419 -22.75 16.41 -4.94
C GLY A 419 -21.97 15.10 -4.99
N LEU A 420 -20.65 15.18 -5.20
CA LEU A 420 -19.74 14.03 -5.30
C LEU A 420 -18.91 13.83 -4.02
N GLY A 421 -18.97 14.78 -3.07
CA GLY A 421 -18.35 14.64 -1.75
C GLY A 421 -18.91 13.47 -0.95
N PHE A 422 -18.23 13.11 0.14
CA PHE A 422 -18.75 12.11 1.08
C PHE A 422 -19.98 12.63 1.81
N ASP A 423 -21.06 11.84 1.81
CA ASP A 423 -22.32 12.10 2.50
C ASP A 423 -22.39 11.24 3.77
N GLU A 424 -22.51 11.88 4.93
CA GLU A 424 -22.54 11.19 6.22
C GLU A 424 -23.83 10.41 6.47
N GLY A 425 -24.95 10.84 5.90
CA GLY A 425 -26.25 10.21 6.08
C GLY A 425 -26.34 8.87 5.35
N THR A 426 -25.86 8.82 4.12
CA THR A 426 -25.81 7.58 3.32
C THR A 426 -24.52 6.79 3.56
N ARG A 427 -23.47 7.42 4.10
CA ARG A 427 -22.10 6.87 4.23
C ARG A 427 -21.56 6.44 2.85
N THR A 428 -21.75 7.28 1.84
CA THR A 428 -21.28 7.07 0.45
C THR A 428 -20.67 8.37 -0.10
N GLY A 429 -19.98 8.32 -1.24
CA GLY A 429 -19.34 9.49 -1.84
C GLY A 429 -17.83 9.33 -1.92
N ASN A 430 -17.12 10.41 -2.30
CA ASN A 430 -15.68 10.36 -2.51
C ASN A 430 -14.88 10.81 -1.30
N VAL A 431 -13.83 10.03 -0.99
CA VAL A 431 -12.73 10.44 -0.12
C VAL A 431 -11.50 10.73 -0.98
N LEU A 432 -11.03 11.97 -0.99
CA LEU A 432 -9.92 12.44 -1.83
C LEU A 432 -8.57 12.25 -1.12
N HIS A 433 -7.50 12.06 -1.89
CA HIS A 433 -6.12 11.97 -1.40
C HIS A 433 -5.13 12.45 -2.49
N LEU A 434 -3.85 12.67 -2.12
CA LEU A 434 -2.82 13.25 -3.00
C LEU A 434 -3.20 14.66 -3.53
N LEU A 435 -3.98 15.43 -2.77
CA LEU A 435 -4.45 16.74 -3.17
C LEU A 435 -3.29 17.74 -3.35
N GLY A 436 -2.19 17.60 -2.60
CA GLY A 436 -1.01 18.46 -2.78
C GLY A 436 -0.27 18.23 -4.11
N ALA A 437 -0.61 17.18 -4.87
CA ALA A 437 -0.11 16.98 -6.23
C ALA A 437 -0.86 17.83 -7.27
N ILE A 438 -2.02 18.40 -6.94
CA ILE A 438 -2.88 19.14 -7.88
C ILE A 438 -2.16 20.35 -8.48
N PRO A 439 -1.61 21.30 -7.70
CA PRO A 439 -1.12 22.56 -8.28
C PRO A 439 0.02 22.34 -9.28
N GLY A 440 0.96 21.44 -8.96
CA GLY A 440 2.13 21.17 -9.80
C GLY A 440 1.86 20.18 -10.95
N PHE A 441 1.07 19.15 -10.70
CA PHE A 441 0.97 18.00 -11.60
C PHE A 441 -0.40 17.84 -12.26
N GLY A 442 -1.46 18.46 -11.70
CA GLY A 442 -2.84 18.19 -12.10
C GLY A 442 -3.26 16.75 -11.78
N LYS A 443 -2.67 16.18 -10.71
CA LYS A 443 -2.86 14.79 -10.29
C LYS A 443 -3.50 14.76 -8.90
N LEU A 444 -4.40 13.81 -8.69
CA LEU A 444 -4.95 13.43 -7.38
C LEU A 444 -5.39 11.96 -7.39
N GLY A 445 -5.72 11.46 -6.21
CA GLY A 445 -6.43 10.19 -6.05
C GLY A 445 -7.76 10.39 -5.33
N PHE A 446 -8.62 9.38 -5.44
CA PHE A 446 -9.85 9.31 -4.64
C PHE A 446 -10.35 7.88 -4.49
N THR A 447 -11.15 7.66 -3.45
CA THR A 447 -11.87 6.42 -3.14
C THR A 447 -13.38 6.70 -3.20
N SER A 448 -14.05 6.15 -4.21
CA SER A 448 -15.49 6.30 -4.43
C SER A 448 -16.24 5.18 -3.71
N ILE A 449 -16.98 5.52 -2.65
CA ILE A 449 -17.66 4.56 -1.77
C ILE A 449 -19.15 4.51 -2.10
N GLY A 450 -19.70 3.31 -2.29
CA GLY A 450 -21.12 3.07 -2.59
C GLY A 450 -21.72 1.91 -1.79
N ASN A 451 -23.04 1.73 -1.89
CA ASN A 451 -23.82 0.64 -1.29
C ASN A 451 -23.90 -0.60 -2.19
N SER A 452 -23.43 -0.50 -3.43
CA SER A 452 -23.22 -1.60 -4.36
C SER A 452 -21.98 -1.38 -5.21
N THR A 453 -21.52 -2.43 -5.90
CA THR A 453 -20.45 -2.33 -6.88
C THR A 453 -20.78 -1.33 -8.00
N GLU A 454 -22.04 -1.32 -8.46
CA GLU A 454 -22.52 -0.43 -9.51
C GLU A 454 -22.54 1.03 -9.06
N GLU A 455 -23.00 1.32 -7.84
CA GLU A 455 -23.01 2.67 -7.30
C GLU A 455 -21.59 3.22 -7.13
N ALA A 456 -20.67 2.43 -6.57
CA ALA A 456 -19.29 2.81 -6.42
C ALA A 456 -18.62 3.09 -7.79
N ALA A 457 -18.90 2.24 -8.78
CA ALA A 457 -18.39 2.41 -10.14
C ALA A 457 -18.98 3.66 -10.82
N GLU A 458 -20.30 3.90 -10.73
CA GLU A 458 -20.92 5.09 -11.31
C GLU A 458 -20.38 6.37 -10.68
N LEU A 459 -20.25 6.39 -9.35
CA LEU A 459 -19.64 7.51 -8.63
C LEU A 459 -18.20 7.77 -9.10
N HIS A 460 -17.41 6.70 -9.26
CA HIS A 460 -16.04 6.80 -9.75
C HIS A 460 -15.97 7.40 -11.16
N HIS A 461 -16.80 6.91 -12.09
CA HIS A 461 -16.84 7.42 -13.46
C HIS A 461 -17.34 8.86 -13.55
N ARG A 462 -18.36 9.23 -12.75
CA ARG A 462 -18.84 10.62 -12.66
C ARG A 462 -17.75 11.54 -12.13
N THR A 463 -17.02 11.12 -11.10
CA THR A 463 -15.92 11.88 -10.52
C THR A 463 -14.79 12.11 -11.52
N LEU A 464 -14.36 11.06 -12.24
CA LEU A 464 -13.40 11.20 -13.34
C LEU A 464 -13.90 12.17 -14.41
N ARG A 465 -15.18 12.06 -14.79
CA ARG A 465 -15.77 12.92 -15.81
C ARG A 465 -15.75 14.38 -15.38
N THR A 466 -16.23 14.69 -14.18
CA THR A 466 -16.24 16.05 -13.62
C THR A 466 -14.82 16.62 -13.58
N LEU A 467 -13.86 15.90 -13.00
CA LEU A 467 -12.47 16.35 -12.86
C LEU A 467 -11.73 16.51 -14.20
N CYS A 468 -12.12 15.74 -15.23
CA CYS A 468 -11.51 15.81 -16.56
C CYS A 468 -12.25 16.74 -17.55
N GLN A 469 -13.50 17.14 -17.27
CA GLN A 469 -14.33 17.96 -18.18
C GLN A 469 -14.51 19.42 -17.73
N SER A 470 -14.12 19.80 -16.51
CA SER A 470 -14.11 21.22 -16.09
C SER A 470 -13.09 22.03 -16.90
N ALA A 471 -13.54 22.55 -18.04
CA ALA A 471 -12.88 23.49 -18.94
C ALA A 471 -13.85 24.64 -19.27
#